data_AF-A0A7M3X604-F1
#
_entry.id   AF-A0A7M3X604-F1
#
_cell.length_a   1.000
_cell.length_b   1.000
_cell.length_c   1.000
_cell.angle_alpha   90.00
_cell.angle_beta   90.00
_cell.angle_gamma   90.00
#
_symmetry.space_group_name_H-M   'P 1'
#
loop_
_entity.id
_entity.type
_entity.pdbx_description
1 polymer ?
#
loop_
_entity_poly.entity_id
_entity_poly.type
_entity_poly.pdbx_seq_one_letter_code
_entity_poly.pdbx_strand_id
1 'polypeptide(L)' 'IEIQGLASECLAFLDSNGIIGGLDLSTWYEDTTNQILITTTDQTSLNEIEALSAQLALWTTHGEVSA' A
#
# COMPACT_ATOMS: atom_id res chain seq x y z
N ILE A 1 6.98 0.89 -3.91
CA ILE A 1 6.62 2.32 -3.76
C ILE A 1 6.88 2.75 -2.32
N GLU A 2 7.32 3.98 -2.10
CA GLU A 2 7.47 4.54 -0.76
C GLU A 2 6.13 5.08 -0.27
N ILE A 3 5.85 4.86 1.01
CA ILE A 3 4.61 5.29 1.68
C ILE A 3 4.96 6.07 2.96
N GLN A 4 4.00 6.83 3.48
CA GLN A 4 4.11 7.38 4.82
C GLN A 4 3.72 6.32 5.85
N GLY A 5 4.52 6.15 6.90
CA GLY A 5 4.31 5.14 7.94
C GLY A 5 4.88 3.76 7.59
N LEU A 6 4.43 2.74 8.32
CA LEU A 6 4.90 1.37 8.15
C LEU A 6 4.17 0.66 7.00
N ALA A 7 4.92 -0.07 6.19
CA ALA A 7 4.39 -0.85 5.07
C ALA A 7 3.35 -1.88 5.54
N SER A 8 3.59 -2.52 6.67
CA SER A 8 2.65 -3.46 7.30
C SER A 8 1.30 -2.82 7.67
N GLU A 9 1.29 -1.59 8.19
CA GLU A 9 0.05 -0.88 8.54
C GLU A 9 -0.72 -0.45 7.29
N CYS A 10 0.00 0.05 6.28
CA CYS A 10 -0.61 0.39 5.00
C CYS A 10 -1.21 -0.84 4.31
N LEU A 11 -0.54 -1.99 4.37
CA LEU A 11 -1.08 -3.24 3.84
C LEU A 11 -2.34 -3.69 4.58
N ALA A 12 -2.38 -3.56 5.91
CA ALA A 12 -3.58 -3.86 6.69
C ALA A 12 -4.74 -2.91 6.32
N PHE A 13 -4.45 -1.63 6.07
CA PHE A 13 -5.44 -0.67 5.60
C PHE A 13 -5.96 -1.02 4.20
N LEU A 14 -5.07 -1.36 3.27
CA LEU A 14 -5.45 -1.76 1.90
C LEU A 14 -6.32 -3.02 1.92
N ASP A 15 -5.94 -4.04 2.70
CA ASP A 15 -6.70 -5.28 2.86
C ASP A 15 -8.11 -5.02 3.41
N SER A 16 -8.22 -4.18 4.45
CA SER A 16 -9.51 -3.76 4.99
C SER A 16 -10.39 -2.98 3.99
N ASN A 17 -9.80 -2.37 2.97
CA ASN A 17 -10.52 -1.66 1.91
C ASN A 17 -10.69 -2.51 0.63
N GLY A 18 -10.40 -3.82 0.71
CA GLY A 18 -10.62 -4.77 -0.38
C GLY A 18 -9.50 -4.83 -1.42
N ILE A 19 -8.34 -4.24 -1.13
CA ILE A 19 -7.15 -4.28 -1.99
C ILE A 19 -6.14 -5.27 -1.43
N ILE A 20 -6.07 -6.43 -2.06
CA ILE A 20 -5.20 -7.53 -1.66
C ILE A 20 -4.09 -7.69 -2.69
N GLY A 21 -2.83 -7.80 -2.25
CA GLY A 21 -1.71 -8.13 -3.15
C GLY A 21 -0.45 -7.28 -3.03
N GLY A 22 -0.29 -6.49 -1.96
CA GLY A 22 0.99 -5.86 -1.64
C GLY A 22 1.85 -6.73 -0.73
N LEU A 23 3.17 -6.57 -0.82
CA LEU A 23 4.16 -7.21 0.04
C LEU A 23 5.00 -6.14 0.74
N ASP A 24 5.20 -6.31 2.05
CA ASP A 24 6.10 -5.48 2.84
C ASP A 24 7.55 -5.80 2.48
N LEU A 25 8.28 -4.82 1.94
CA LEU A 25 9.68 -4.99 1.55
C LEU A 25 10.60 -5.19 2.75
N SER A 26 10.17 -4.85 3.96
CA SER A 26 10.94 -5.13 5.18
C SER A 26 11.16 -6.63 5.41
N THR A 27 10.30 -7.48 4.82
CA THR A 27 10.45 -8.94 4.81
C THR A 27 11.77 -9.38 4.15
N TRP A 28 12.28 -8.61 3.18
CA TRP A 28 13.51 -8.90 2.46
C TRP A 28 14.65 -7.94 2.82
N TYR A 29 14.32 -6.71 3.19
CA TYR A 29 15.26 -5.65 3.51
C TYR A 29 14.83 -4.99 4.83
N GLU A 30 15.36 -5.48 5.96
CA GLU A 30 14.92 -5.07 7.31
C GLU A 30 14.90 -3.55 7.54
N ASP A 31 15.80 -2.79 6.90
CA ASP A 31 15.86 -1.33 6.99
C ASP A 31 14.78 -0.60 6.15
N THR A 32 14.06 -1.33 5.30
CA THR A 32 13.09 -0.79 4.33
C THR A 32 11.66 -1.01 4.79
N THR A 33 11.28 -0.32 5.87
CA THR A 33 9.98 -0.48 6.53
C THR A 33 8.86 0.38 5.95
N ASN A 34 9.19 1.32 5.05
CA ASN A 34 8.26 2.26 4.45
C ASN A 34 8.01 1.99 2.96
N GLN A 35 8.34 0.80 2.46
CA GLN A 35 8.13 0.47 1.06
C GLN A 35 7.31 -0.80 0.88
N ILE A 36 6.43 -0.76 -0.11
CA ILE A 36 5.56 -1.87 -0.49
C ILE A 36 5.89 -2.28 -1.91
N LEU A 37 5.99 -3.58 -2.15
CA LEU A 37 6.02 -4.18 -3.48
C LEU A 37 4.58 -4.51 -3.89
N ILE A 38 4.15 -4.01 -5.05
CA ILE A 38 2.83 -4.30 -5.61
C ILE A 38 3.06 -5.06 -6.92
N THR A 39 2.35 -6.17 -7.08
CA THR A 39 2.43 -6.99 -8.29
C THR A 39 1.16 -6.78 -9.09
N THR A 40 1.30 -6.38 -10.34
CA THR A 40 0.19 -6.33 -11.29
C THR A 40 0.39 -7.39 -12.36
N THR A 41 -0.70 -7.90 -12.91
CA THR A 41 -0.67 -8.88 -14.01
C THR A 41 -1.44 -8.32 -15.20
N ASP A 42 -1.44 -9.04 -16.32
CA ASP A 42 -2.29 -8.73 -17.47
C ASP A 42 -3.79 -8.81 -17.16
N GLN A 43 -4.17 -9.46 -16.05
CA GLN A 43 -5.54 -9.50 -15.55
C GLN A 43 -5.92 -8.26 -14.72
N THR A 44 -4.94 -7.42 -14.33
CA THR A 44 -5.22 -6.21 -13.56
C THR A 44 -5.83 -5.14 -14.47
N SER A 45 -7.08 -4.81 -14.21
CA SER A 45 -7.82 -3.79 -14.93
C SER A 45 -7.44 -2.37 -14.51
N LEU A 46 -7.72 -1.39 -15.37
CA LEU A 46 -7.49 0.02 -15.06
C LEU A 46 -8.26 0.46 -13.80
N ASN A 47 -9.49 -0.03 -13.62
CA ASN A 47 -10.32 0.29 -12.46
C ASN A 47 -9.68 -0.19 -11.14
N GLU A 48 -9.01 -1.34 -11.14
CA GLU A 48 -8.28 -1.84 -9.97
C GLU A 48 -7.05 -0.98 -9.65
N ILE A 49 -6.35 -0.50 -10.67
CA ILE A 49 -5.22 0.44 -10.52
C ILE A 49 -5.72 1.78 -9.95
N GLU A 50 -6.86 2.28 -10.45
CA GLU A 50 -7.47 3.51 -9.94
C GLU A 50 -7.93 3.35 -8.49
N ALA A 51 -8.54 2.21 -8.15
CA ALA A 51 -8.93 1.90 -6.77
C ALA A 51 -7.70 1.87 -5.84
N LEU A 52 -6.61 1.21 -6.26
CA LEU A 52 -5.34 1.20 -5.52
C LEU A 52 -4.79 2.61 -5.31
N SER A 53 -4.74 3.42 -6.37
CA SER A 53 -4.28 4.81 -6.30
C SER A 53 -5.12 5.63 -5.32
N ALA A 54 -6.45 5.50 -5.38
CA ALA A 54 -7.37 6.21 -4.49
C ALA A 54 -7.17 5.81 -3.02
N GLN A 55 -7.01 4.52 -2.73
CA GLN A 55 -6.78 4.05 -1.36
C GLN A 55 -5.40 4.48 -0.83
N LEU A 56 -4.37 4.47 -1.66
CA LEU A 56 -3.05 5.00 -1.28
C LEU A 56 -3.09 6.51 -1.00
N ALA A 57 -3.86 7.27 -1.79
CA ALA A 57 -4.07 8.70 -1.52
C ALA A 57 -4.80 8.93 -0.18
N LEU A 58 -5.82 8.12 0.12
CA LEU A 58 -6.51 8.16 1.42
C LEU A 58 -5.61 7.76 2.59
N TRP A 59 -4.69 6.82 2.38
CA TRP A 59 -3.69 6.46 3.37
C TRP A 59 -2.76 7.64 3.69
N THR A 60 -2.29 8.37 2.66
CA THR A 60 -1.43 9.54 2.88
C THR A 60 -2.10 10.66 3.65
N THR A 61 -3.42 10.84 3.53
CA THR A 61 -4.17 11.82 4.33
C THR A 61 -4.51 11.31 5.73
N HIS A 62 -4.61 9.99 5.95
CA HIS A 62 -4.74 9.40 7.28
C HIS A 62 -3.50 9.64 8.17
N GLY A 63 -2.31 9.64 7.56
CA GLY A 63 -1.05 9.92 8.27
C GLY A 63 -0.99 11.33 8.88
N GLU A 64 -1.65 12.32 8.28
CA GLU A 64 -1.69 13.70 8.80
C GLU A 64 -2.60 13.88 10.01
N VAL A 65 -3.57 12.99 10.24
CA VAL A 65 -4.55 13.12 11.34
C VAL A 65 -4.03 12.51 12.66
N SER A 66 -2.89 11.82 12.63
CA SER A 66 -2.28 11.18 13.81
C SER A 66 -1.04 11.91 14.36
N ALA A 67 -0.78 13.15 13.92
CA ALA A 67 0.35 13.98 14.36
C ALA A 67 -0.02 14.99 15.46
#